data_AF-A0A367R406-F1
#
_entry.id   AF-A0A367R406-F1
#
_cell.length_a   1.000
_cell.length_b   1.000
_cell.length_c   1.000
_cell.angle_alpha   90.00
_cell.angle_beta   90.00
_cell.angle_gamma   90.00
#
_symmetry.space_group_name_H-M   'P 1'
#
loop_
_entity.id
_entity.type
_entity.pdbx_description
1 polymer ?
#
loop_
_entity_poly.entity_id
_entity_poly.type
_entity_poly.pdbx_seq_one_letter_code
_entity_poly.pdbx_strand_id
1 'polypeptide(L)'
;MASDALTPFFAHADAIAQRVREWNEYRLEQEIAHQKRTIDIQIEKASNAKLYSKLKKSKEWIKVRQERFEKFKEFLFWLGGWIGSGRSGIITYSITISAVALGSVMIGINTPSTIPCPDKKSYCYQLRIDKKQVILPEQAKQLLIEYERSKNKPHRHRQ
;
A
#
# COMPACT_ATOMS: atom_id res chain seq x y z
N MET A 1 -34.34 80.79 -35.20
CA MET A 1 -33.02 80.50 -35.80
C MET A 1 -31.94 80.46 -34.71
N ALA A 2 -32.10 79.65 -33.66
CA ALA A 2 -31.12 79.50 -32.57
C ALA A 2 -30.69 78.04 -32.36
N SER A 3 -31.28 77.10 -33.10
CA SER A 3 -31.02 75.66 -33.04
C SER A 3 -29.72 75.25 -33.73
N ASP A 4 -29.32 75.97 -34.78
CA ASP A 4 -28.29 75.49 -35.73
C ASP A 4 -26.86 75.83 -35.28
N ALA A 5 -26.71 76.72 -34.29
CA ALA A 5 -25.41 77.10 -33.72
C ALA A 5 -24.98 76.22 -32.53
N LEU A 6 -25.91 75.47 -31.92
CA LEU A 6 -25.66 74.64 -30.73
C LEU A 6 -25.31 73.19 -31.06
N THR A 7 -25.77 72.67 -32.19
CA THR A 7 -25.44 71.33 -32.72
C THR A 7 -23.94 71.02 -32.81
N PRO A 8 -23.05 71.89 -33.34
CA PRO A 8 -21.62 71.58 -33.39
C PRO A 8 -20.96 71.52 -32.00
N PHE A 9 -21.50 72.28 -31.03
CA PHE A 9 -21.01 72.24 -29.64
C PHE A 9 -21.35 70.91 -28.95
N PHE A 10 -22.58 70.43 -29.10
CA PHE A 10 -22.99 69.12 -28.56
C PHE A 10 -22.22 67.97 -29.21
N ALA A 11 -22.01 68.01 -30.53
CA ALA A 11 -21.18 67.02 -31.22
C ALA A 11 -19.72 67.01 -30.71
N HIS A 12 -19.16 68.18 -30.39
CA HIS A 12 -17.83 68.28 -29.82
C HIS A 12 -17.77 67.77 -28.37
N ALA A 13 -18.77 68.10 -27.55
CA ALA A 13 -18.89 67.62 -26.18
C ALA A 13 -19.03 66.08 -26.12
N ASP A 14 -19.81 65.49 -27.01
CA ASP A 14 -19.96 64.03 -27.13
C ASP A 14 -18.64 63.37 -27.57
N ALA A 15 -17.89 63.97 -28.51
CA ALA A 15 -16.59 63.47 -28.93
C ALA A 15 -15.52 63.55 -27.81
N ILE A 16 -15.62 64.53 -26.92
CA ILE A 16 -14.77 64.60 -25.71
C ILE A 16 -15.18 63.53 -24.71
N ALA A 17 -16.49 63.36 -24.46
CA ALA A 17 -16.98 62.35 -23.54
C ALA A 17 -16.60 60.92 -23.99
N GLN A 18 -16.64 60.64 -25.29
CA GLN A 18 -16.18 59.36 -25.86
C GLN A 18 -14.68 59.15 -25.62
N ARG A 19 -13.83 60.14 -25.91
CA ARG A 19 -12.38 60.05 -25.66
C ARG A 19 -12.04 59.84 -24.19
N VAL A 20 -12.79 60.47 -23.28
CA VAL A 20 -12.60 60.28 -21.83
C VAL A 20 -12.98 58.85 -21.41
N ARG A 21 -14.04 58.27 -21.98
CA ARG A 21 -14.40 56.86 -21.73
C ARG A 21 -13.34 55.91 -22.26
N GLU A 22 -12.93 56.07 -23.52
CA GLU A 22 -11.88 55.24 -24.14
C GLU A 22 -10.57 55.32 -23.37
N TRP A 23 -10.20 56.51 -22.91
CA TRP A 23 -9.00 56.71 -22.10
C TRP A 23 -9.11 56.03 -20.73
N ASN A 24 -10.27 56.09 -20.09
CA ASN A 24 -10.51 55.39 -18.82
C ASN A 24 -10.50 53.87 -18.99
N GLU A 25 -11.11 53.34 -20.05
CA GLU A 25 -11.11 51.91 -20.37
C GLU A 25 -9.69 51.42 -20.63
N TYR A 26 -8.92 52.14 -21.45
CA TYR A 26 -7.51 51.83 -21.73
C TYR A 26 -6.65 51.81 -20.45
N ARG A 27 -6.83 52.80 -19.56
CA ARG A 27 -6.10 52.85 -18.28
C ARG A 27 -6.43 51.66 -17.39
N LEU A 28 -7.71 51.30 -17.33
CA LEU A 28 -8.20 50.19 -16.52
C LEU A 28 -7.68 48.85 -17.06
N GLU A 29 -7.65 48.68 -18.39
CA GLU A 29 -7.03 47.52 -19.03
C GLU A 29 -5.53 47.40 -18.72
N GLN A 30 -4.79 48.53 -18.75
CA GLN A 30 -3.38 48.52 -18.39
C GLN A 30 -3.14 48.14 -16.93
N GLU A 31 -3.95 48.64 -16.00
CA GLU A 31 -3.85 48.31 -14.57
C GLU A 31 -4.14 46.83 -14.34
N ILE A 32 -5.18 46.28 -14.97
CA ILE A 32 -5.51 44.85 -14.90
C ILE A 32 -4.38 44.00 -15.51
N ALA A 33 -3.85 44.38 -16.67
CA ALA A 33 -2.77 43.66 -17.32
C ALA A 33 -1.49 43.66 -16.47
N HIS A 34 -1.18 44.80 -15.82
CA HIS A 34 -0.05 44.91 -14.91
C HIS A 34 -0.24 44.03 -13.67
N GLN A 35 -1.41 44.07 -13.01
CA GLN A 35 -1.72 43.21 -11.86
C GLN A 35 -1.68 41.73 -12.22
N LYS A 36 -2.15 41.36 -13.40
CA LYS A 36 -2.10 39.97 -13.86
C LYS A 36 -0.66 39.46 -13.98
N ARG A 37 0.24 40.26 -14.57
CA ARG A 37 1.66 39.91 -14.66
C ARG A 37 2.33 39.75 -13.30
N THR A 38 2.02 40.63 -12.34
CA THR A 38 2.62 40.52 -11.00
C THR A 38 2.13 39.29 -10.25
N ILE A 39 0.86 38.94 -10.40
CA ILE A 39 0.28 37.70 -9.84
C ILE A 39 0.95 36.48 -10.47
N ASP A 40 1.07 36.42 -11.81
CA ASP A 40 1.70 35.30 -12.50
C ASP A 40 3.15 35.09 -12.04
N ILE A 41 3.93 36.17 -11.92
CA ILE A 41 5.31 36.12 -11.40
C ILE A 41 5.36 35.63 -9.95
N GLN A 42 4.42 36.05 -9.10
CA GLN A 42 4.38 35.58 -7.70
C GLN A 42 4.01 34.10 -7.62
N ILE A 43 3.05 33.64 -8.42
CA ILE A 43 2.66 32.23 -8.51
C ILE A 43 3.85 31.39 -8.97
N GLU A 44 4.58 31.83 -9.99
CA GLU A 44 5.77 31.14 -10.49
C GLU A 44 6.89 31.08 -9.44
N LYS A 45 7.15 32.17 -8.72
CA LYS A 45 8.13 32.17 -7.63
C LYS A 45 7.72 31.21 -6.50
N ALA A 46 6.45 31.22 -6.11
CA ALA A 46 5.92 30.34 -5.07
C ALA A 46 5.96 28.87 -5.50
N SER A 47 5.61 28.57 -6.75
CA SER A 47 5.65 27.21 -7.30
C SER A 47 7.09 26.69 -7.38
N ASN A 48 8.04 27.51 -7.84
CA ASN A 48 9.45 27.18 -7.90
C ASN A 48 10.06 26.97 -6.51
N ALA A 49 9.73 27.80 -5.51
CA ALA A 49 10.16 27.58 -4.12
C ALA A 49 9.61 26.26 -3.55
N LYS A 50 8.34 25.94 -3.85
CA LYS A 50 7.72 24.68 -3.46
C LYS A 50 8.37 23.47 -4.15
N LEU A 51 8.70 23.59 -5.44
CA LEU A 51 9.44 22.55 -6.17
C LEU A 51 10.85 22.35 -5.62
N TYR A 52 11.57 23.44 -5.33
CA TYR A 52 12.92 23.38 -4.77
C TYR A 52 12.93 22.70 -3.39
N SER A 53 11.99 23.06 -2.51
CA SER A 53 11.89 22.41 -1.19
C SER A 53 11.53 20.91 -1.29
N LYS A 54 10.66 20.52 -2.24
CA LYS A 54 10.35 19.11 -2.53
C LYS A 54 11.58 18.36 -3.06
N LEU A 55 12.32 18.95 -3.99
CA LEU A 55 13.56 18.38 -4.54
C LEU A 55 14.65 18.24 -3.48
N LYS A 56 14.76 19.21 -2.57
CA LYS A 56 15.71 19.14 -1.45
C LYS A 56 15.34 17.99 -0.50
N LYS A 57 14.06 17.89 -0.10
CA LYS A 57 13.56 16.79 0.73
C LYS A 57 13.73 15.43 0.06
N SER A 58 13.50 15.33 -1.24
CA SER A 58 13.71 14.06 -1.96
C SER A 58 15.19 13.68 -2.03
N LYS A 59 16.10 14.64 -2.28
CA LYS A 59 17.55 14.41 -2.23
C LYS A 59 18.03 13.98 -0.85
N GLU A 60 17.56 14.63 0.22
CA GLU A 60 17.89 14.25 1.59
C GLU A 60 17.39 12.85 1.93
N TRP A 61 16.16 12.50 1.53
CA TRP A 61 15.61 11.16 1.74
C TRP A 61 16.40 10.08 0.98
N ILE A 62 16.82 10.35 -0.26
CA ILE A 62 17.65 9.43 -1.04
C ILE A 62 19.01 9.23 -0.38
N LYS A 63 19.65 10.29 0.13
CA LYS A 63 20.93 10.19 0.85
C LYS A 63 20.82 9.33 2.11
N VAL A 64 19.81 9.60 2.94
CA VAL A 64 19.57 8.80 4.16
C VAL A 64 19.30 7.34 3.80
N ARG A 65 18.57 7.07 2.71
CA ARG A 65 18.31 5.71 2.24
C ARG A 65 19.58 5.02 1.75
N GLN A 66 20.44 5.72 1.02
CA GLN A 66 21.74 5.18 0.58
C GLN A 66 22.64 4.85 1.77
N GLU A 67 22.77 5.76 2.74
CA GLU A 67 23.57 5.50 3.96
C GLU A 67 23.06 4.29 4.74
N ARG A 68 21.73 4.15 4.90
CA ARG A 68 21.15 2.95 5.54
C ARG A 68 21.42 1.68 4.74
N PHE A 69 21.38 1.77 3.41
CA PHE A 69 21.61 0.61 2.56
C PHE A 69 23.07 0.15 2.59
N GLU A 70 24.04 1.07 2.60
CA GLU A 70 25.46 0.73 2.76
C GLU A 70 25.75 0.09 4.13
N LYS A 71 25.20 0.66 5.22
CA LYS A 71 25.30 0.02 6.55
C LYS A 71 24.66 -1.36 6.59
N PHE A 72 23.52 -1.53 5.91
CA PHE A 72 22.85 -2.83 5.82
C PHE A 72 23.67 -3.85 5.02
N LYS A 73 24.31 -3.44 3.92
CA LYS A 73 25.25 -4.30 3.17
C LYS A 73 26.43 -4.72 4.04
N GLU A 74 27.06 -3.77 4.73
CA GLU A 74 28.19 -4.05 5.63
C GLU A 74 27.79 -5.06 6.70
N PHE A 75 26.61 -4.88 7.30
CA PHE A 75 26.03 -5.83 8.25
C PHE A 75 25.79 -7.22 7.62
N LEU A 76 25.27 -7.30 6.40
CA LEU A 76 25.08 -8.57 5.69
C LEU A 76 26.41 -9.27 5.38
N PHE A 77 27.44 -8.54 4.98
CA PHE A 77 28.77 -9.11 4.76
C PHE A 77 29.38 -9.61 6.07
N TRP A 78 29.24 -8.85 7.16
CA TRP A 78 29.69 -9.27 8.48
C TRP A 78 28.95 -10.53 8.96
N LEU A 79 27.62 -10.57 8.83
CA LEU A 79 26.82 -11.75 9.15
C LEU A 79 27.19 -12.94 8.28
N GLY A 80 27.37 -12.75 6.97
CA GLY A 80 27.77 -13.81 6.05
C GLY A 80 29.14 -14.39 6.41
N GLY A 81 30.11 -13.52 6.74
CA GLY A 81 31.42 -13.92 7.23
C GLY A 81 31.34 -14.62 8.58
N TRP A 82 30.48 -14.15 9.50
CA TRP A 82 30.26 -14.79 10.79
C TRP A 82 29.63 -16.17 10.64
N ILE A 83 28.57 -16.32 9.84
CA ILE A 83 27.95 -17.63 9.56
C ILE A 83 28.92 -18.55 8.81
N GLY A 84 29.76 -18.00 7.91
CA GLY A 84 30.79 -18.76 7.20
C GLY A 84 32.01 -19.13 8.04
N SER A 85 32.23 -18.49 9.20
CA SER A 85 33.37 -18.81 10.05
C SER A 85 33.10 -20.13 10.78
N GLY A 86 34.04 -21.08 10.68
CA GLY A 86 33.77 -22.50 10.92
C GLY A 86 33.10 -22.84 12.26
N ARG A 87 33.37 -22.08 13.33
CA ARG A 87 32.82 -22.38 14.67
C ARG A 87 31.39 -21.86 14.86
N SER A 88 31.08 -20.66 14.36
CA SER A 88 29.71 -20.11 14.38
C SER A 88 28.84 -20.74 13.30
N GLY A 89 29.40 -21.10 12.14
CA GLY A 89 28.67 -21.81 11.09
C GLY A 89 28.11 -23.15 11.54
N ILE A 90 28.89 -23.93 12.31
CA ILE A 90 28.40 -25.18 12.92
C ILE A 90 27.24 -24.92 13.88
N ILE A 91 27.34 -23.88 14.72
CA ILE A 91 26.26 -23.51 15.65
C ILE A 91 25.01 -23.10 14.88
N THR A 92 25.15 -22.21 13.88
CA THR A 92 24.03 -21.76 13.06
C THR A 92 23.39 -22.95 12.35
N TYR A 93 24.17 -23.81 11.67
CA TYR A 93 23.70 -25.01 11.00
C TYR A 93 22.95 -25.96 11.92
N SER A 94 23.49 -26.20 13.13
CA SER A 94 22.85 -27.05 14.15
C SER A 94 21.52 -26.47 14.61
N ILE A 95 21.45 -25.15 14.80
CA ILE A 95 20.20 -24.45 15.15
C ILE A 95 19.19 -24.55 13.99
N THR A 96 19.60 -24.34 12.74
CA THR A 96 18.69 -24.45 11.60
C THR A 96 18.15 -25.86 11.44
N ILE A 97 19.00 -26.89 11.56
CA ILE A 97 18.54 -28.29 11.53
C ILE A 97 17.55 -28.55 12.67
N SER A 98 17.87 -28.10 13.88
CA SER A 98 16.99 -28.30 15.04
C SER A 98 15.64 -27.62 14.83
N ALA A 99 15.64 -26.39 14.31
CA ALA A 99 14.42 -25.64 14.02
C ALA A 99 13.59 -26.30 12.91
N VAL A 100 14.22 -26.77 11.84
CA VAL A 100 13.53 -27.50 10.75
C VAL A 100 12.97 -28.82 11.26
N ALA A 101 13.75 -29.57 12.04
CA ALA A 101 13.30 -30.83 12.64
C ALA A 101 12.10 -30.61 13.56
N LEU A 102 12.18 -29.64 14.48
CA LEU A 102 11.06 -29.30 15.37
C LEU A 102 9.84 -28.79 14.60
N GLY A 103 10.04 -27.95 13.57
CA GLY A 103 8.97 -27.48 12.69
C GLY A 103 8.28 -28.64 11.96
N SER A 104 9.06 -29.59 11.43
CA SER A 104 8.53 -30.77 10.74
C SER A 104 7.71 -31.68 11.67
N VAL A 105 8.17 -31.84 12.93
CA VAL A 105 7.44 -32.60 13.95
C VAL A 105 6.12 -31.91 14.29
N MET A 106 6.12 -30.60 14.50
CA MET A 106 4.90 -29.84 14.77
C MET A 106 3.88 -29.91 13.63
N ILE A 107 4.36 -29.82 12.38
CA ILE A 107 3.50 -29.98 11.19
C ILE A 107 2.94 -31.40 11.14
N GLY A 108 3.77 -32.43 11.31
CA GLY A 108 3.33 -33.83 11.32
C GLY A 108 2.29 -34.11 12.40
N ILE A 109 2.49 -33.55 13.60
CA ILE A 109 1.56 -33.66 14.73
C ILE A 109 0.19 -32.99 14.43
N ASN A 110 0.18 -31.89 13.69
CA ASN A 110 -1.04 -31.13 13.40
C ASN A 110 -1.70 -31.48 12.06
N THR A 111 -1.07 -32.32 11.22
CA THR A 111 -1.77 -32.85 10.04
C THR A 111 -2.88 -33.81 10.48
N PRO A 112 -4.07 -33.74 9.85
CA PRO A 112 -5.11 -34.73 10.05
C PRO A 112 -4.63 -36.04 9.44
N SER A 113 -3.81 -36.80 10.18
CA SER A 113 -3.39 -38.10 9.71
C SER A 113 -4.59 -39.04 9.78
N THR A 114 -4.87 -39.67 8.63
CA THR A 114 -5.88 -40.72 8.43
C THR A 114 -5.59 -41.99 9.23
N ILE A 115 -4.55 -41.98 10.05
CA ILE A 115 -4.16 -43.08 10.92
C ILE A 115 -4.97 -42.94 12.22
N PRO A 116 -5.96 -43.81 12.47
CA PRO A 116 -6.75 -43.77 13.69
C PRO A 116 -5.86 -44.10 14.89
N CYS A 117 -5.82 -43.23 15.89
CA CYS A 117 -5.16 -43.55 17.16
C CYS A 117 -6.00 -44.60 17.91
N PRO A 118 -5.38 -45.64 18.51
CA PRO A 118 -6.11 -46.78 19.07
C PRO A 118 -7.01 -46.41 20.26
N ASP A 119 -6.64 -45.39 21.04
CA ASP A 119 -7.42 -44.89 22.18
C ASP A 119 -7.03 -43.45 22.54
N LYS A 120 -7.89 -42.73 23.26
CA LYS A 120 -7.66 -41.39 23.84
C LYS A 120 -6.50 -41.36 24.83
N LYS A 121 -6.13 -42.51 25.41
CA LYS A 121 -4.99 -42.63 26.32
C LYS A 121 -3.67 -42.93 25.60
N SER A 122 -3.71 -43.23 24.30
CA SER A 122 -2.51 -43.54 23.53
C SER A 122 -1.63 -42.31 23.34
N TYR A 123 -0.31 -42.52 23.27
CA TYR A 123 0.67 -41.46 23.02
C TYR A 123 0.38 -40.70 21.71
N CYS A 124 -0.14 -41.41 20.70
CA CYS A 124 -0.65 -40.86 19.43
C CYS A 124 -1.71 -39.77 19.65
N TYR A 125 -2.68 -40.01 20.55
CA TYR A 125 -3.74 -39.04 20.85
C TYR A 125 -3.25 -37.87 21.71
N GLN A 126 -2.33 -38.14 22.64
CA GLN A 126 -1.79 -37.11 23.53
C GLN A 126 -0.90 -36.10 22.83
N LEU A 127 -0.13 -36.55 21.83
CA LEU A 127 0.74 -35.67 21.06
C LEU A 127 -0.01 -34.75 20.09
N ARG A 128 -1.24 -35.08 19.68
CA ARG A 128 -2.02 -34.25 18.75
C ARG A 128 -2.47 -32.94 19.39
N ILE A 129 -2.26 -31.84 18.68
CA ILE A 129 -2.65 -30.48 19.12
C ILE A 129 -4.17 -30.29 18.98
N ASP A 130 -4.75 -30.66 17.84
CA ASP A 130 -6.20 -30.59 17.63
C ASP A 130 -6.87 -31.96 17.83
N LYS A 131 -7.48 -32.13 19.01
CA LYS A 131 -8.22 -33.34 19.41
C LYS A 131 -9.54 -33.53 18.67
N LYS A 132 -10.07 -32.48 18.01
CA LYS A 132 -11.35 -32.55 17.27
C LYS A 132 -11.22 -33.25 15.92
N GLN A 133 -10.01 -33.29 15.36
CA GLN A 133 -9.71 -33.91 14.07
C GLN A 133 -9.24 -35.37 14.20
N VAL A 134 -9.31 -35.95 15.41
CA VAL A 134 -8.91 -37.34 15.64
C VAL A 134 -10.12 -38.25 15.48
N ILE A 135 -10.10 -39.08 14.44
CA ILE A 135 -11.10 -40.15 14.27
C ILE A 135 -10.66 -41.33 15.14
N LEU A 136 -11.41 -41.57 16.22
CA LEU A 136 -11.21 -42.76 17.04
C LEU A 136 -11.73 -44.01 16.31
N PRO A 137 -11.16 -45.20 16.58
CA PRO A 137 -11.58 -46.44 15.92
C PRO A 137 -13.07 -46.75 16.13
N GLU A 138 -13.66 -46.36 17.26
CA GLU A 138 -15.12 -46.50 17.47
C GLU A 138 -15.94 -45.57 16.57
N GLN A 139 -15.47 -44.33 16.37
CA GLN A 139 -16.10 -43.39 15.45
C GLN A 139 -15.90 -43.81 14.00
N ALA A 140 -14.74 -44.37 13.65
CA ALA A 140 -14.49 -44.94 12.33
C ALA A 140 -15.43 -46.12 12.04
N LYS A 141 -15.67 -47.00 13.02
CA LYS A 141 -16.63 -48.10 12.89
C LYS A 141 -18.05 -47.59 12.68
N GLN A 142 -18.48 -46.57 13.42
CA GLN A 142 -19.80 -45.96 13.26
C GLN A 142 -19.97 -45.29 11.88
N LEU A 143 -18.95 -44.55 11.42
CA LEU A 143 -18.94 -43.93 10.10
C LEU A 143 -18.96 -44.96 8.97
N LEU A 144 -18.26 -46.09 9.11
CA LEU A 144 -18.31 -47.18 8.13
C LEU A 144 -19.69 -47.84 8.08
N ILE A 145 -20.31 -48.09 9.23
CA ILE A 145 -21.65 -48.66 9.31
C ILE A 145 -22.68 -47.69 8.69
N GLU A 146 -22.56 -46.40 8.97
CA GLU A 146 -23.44 -45.37 8.39
C GLU A 146 -23.20 -45.21 6.88
N TYR A 147 -21.96 -45.29 6.42
CA TYR A 147 -21.61 -45.33 5.01
C TYR A 147 -22.24 -46.54 4.30
N GLU A 148 -22.08 -47.76 4.83
CA GLU A 148 -22.71 -48.95 4.27
C GLU A 148 -24.25 -48.86 4.27
N ARG A 149 -24.83 -48.30 5.33
CA ARG A 149 -26.28 -48.07 5.43
C ARG A 149 -26.77 -47.04 4.40
N SER A 150 -25.98 -46.00 4.11
CA SER A 150 -26.29 -45.00 3.08
C SER A 150 -26.13 -45.55 1.66
N LYS A 151 -25.13 -46.41 1.42
CA LYS A 151 -24.90 -47.10 0.15
C LYS A 151 -26.03 -48.07 -0.18
N ASN A 152 -26.56 -48.75 0.83
CA ASN A 152 -27.66 -49.70 0.70
C ASN A 152 -29.06 -49.04 0.76
N LYS A 153 -29.15 -47.72 0.90
CA LYS A 153 -30.43 -47.00 0.78
C LYS A 153 -30.78 -46.92 -0.71
N PRO A 154 -31.94 -47.47 -1.14
CA PRO A 154 -32.37 -47.28 -2.52
C PRO A 154 -32.55 -45.79 -2.77
N HIS A 155 -31.94 -45.27 -3.83
CA HIS A 155 -32.20 -43.93 -4.31
C HIS A 155 -33.70 -43.81 -4.60
N ARG A 156 -34.47 -43.22 -3.68
CA ARG A 156 -35.82 -42.75 -4.00
C ARG A 156 -35.65 -41.62 -5.01
N HIS A 157 -35.89 -41.94 -6.28
CA HIS A 157 -36.24 -40.93 -7.27
C HIS A 157 -37.39 -40.11 -6.69
N ARG A 158 -37.14 -38.82 -6.47
CA ARG A 158 -38.20 -37.82 -6.32
C ARG A 158 -39.04 -37.89 -7.60
N GLN A 159 -40.28 -38.36 -7.47
CA GLN A 159 -41.40 -37.89 -8.28
C GLN A 159 -42.12 -36.80 -7.47
#